data_AF-A0A0L0UQ89-F1
#
_entry.id   AF-A0A0L0UQ89-F1
#
_cell.length_a   1.000
_cell.length_b   1.000
_cell.length_c   1.000
_cell.angle_alpha   90.00
_cell.angle_beta   90.00
_cell.angle_gamma   90.00
#
_symmetry.space_group_name_H-M   'P 1'
#
loop_
_entity.id
_entity.type
_entity.pdbx_description
1 polymer ?
#
loop_
_entity_poly.entity_id
_entity_poly.type
_entity_poly.pdbx_seq_one_letter_code
_entity_poly.pdbx_strand_id
1 'polypeptide(L)'
;GDKLDTAPPVSAAALANGKETVFVYHDESTIHAKEKPKSAWLLPGTRELRSKNAGRLIHISDFILETTGRLRLLKEQLQGTTIESNDAATIIYPGSTGDKWWDMEQLCHQVSTKAIPIFEALHPNLQAVFIFDCSSAHGAFSKTALRVQNMNLRPGGKQSRLRDSIIPSDDPLIPEHLRGLPQTFCYDSSHPDPNLAGKPKGIQVILEERGLWQHYTALQLSQRKPVLKLKCNTCVMSNIRKDAVNRSSKLIQAAEETGFFLSQEQCVNELMADEGRSPEDDPHQSVPLDSESTDSKICCWSKITSQQSDFANERPLLQAIIEDAGHICLFLPKFHCELNPIELFWSYIKECEHIIYSEQLNFQFTHNHDALLAYRKQAHTAKTFPSSKILFEEVRQSCPLITIRKYIRRTDRQLSVYREGYSGAESEALMKLYTSHRCVPRRAAMYV
;
A
#
# COMPACT_ATOMS: atom_id res chain seq x y z
N GLY A 1 -5.35 -8.38 -2.44
CA GLY A 1 -5.07 -9.81 -2.72
C GLY A 1 -3.69 -9.96 -3.36
N ASP A 2 -3.19 -11.19 -3.55
CA ASP A 2 -1.83 -11.51 -4.05
C ASP A 2 -1.48 -10.97 -5.47
N LYS A 3 -2.40 -10.25 -6.12
CA LYS A 3 -2.22 -9.54 -7.38
C LYS A 3 -2.31 -8.02 -7.14
N LEU A 4 -1.43 -7.49 -6.30
CA LEU A 4 -1.29 -6.02 -6.14
C LEU A 4 -0.57 -5.37 -7.34
N ASP A 5 -0.07 -6.18 -8.28
CA ASP A 5 0.65 -5.68 -9.46
C ASP A 5 -0.29 -5.10 -10.53
N THR A 6 -1.61 -5.33 -10.37
CA THR A 6 -2.65 -4.67 -11.17
C THR A 6 -3.67 -4.08 -10.20
N ALA A 7 -3.75 -2.75 -10.15
CA ALA A 7 -4.83 -2.09 -9.42
C ALA A 7 -6.16 -2.60 -10.01
N PRO A 8 -7.07 -3.17 -9.20
CA PRO A 8 -8.37 -3.56 -9.72
C PRO A 8 -9.05 -2.32 -10.29
N PRO A 9 -9.69 -2.41 -11.47
CA PRO A 9 -10.41 -1.28 -12.02
C PRO A 9 -11.46 -0.83 -11.00
N VAL A 10 -11.46 0.47 -10.67
CA VAL A 10 -12.49 1.06 -9.81
C VAL A 10 -13.84 0.74 -10.45
N SER A 11 -14.71 0.04 -9.71
CA SER A 11 -16.00 -0.33 -10.27
C SER A 11 -16.76 0.95 -10.64
N ALA A 12 -17.35 0.99 -11.83
CA ALA A 12 -18.17 2.13 -12.24
C ALA A 12 -19.30 2.38 -11.23
N ALA A 13 -19.77 1.34 -10.53
CA ALA A 13 -20.73 1.41 -9.44
C ALA A 13 -20.24 2.20 -8.21
N ALA A 14 -18.94 2.14 -7.88
CA ALA A 14 -18.36 2.92 -6.78
C ALA A 14 -18.37 4.43 -7.06
N LEU A 15 -18.34 4.82 -8.35
CA LEU A 15 -18.45 6.20 -8.84
C LEU A 15 -19.88 6.56 -9.31
N ALA A 16 -20.80 5.59 -9.38
CA ALA A 16 -22.09 5.72 -10.05
C ALA A 16 -23.08 6.65 -9.36
N ASN A 17 -22.82 7.07 -8.12
CA ASN A 17 -23.67 8.02 -7.41
C ASN A 17 -23.50 9.47 -7.93
N GLY A 18 -22.59 9.71 -8.88
CA GLY A 18 -22.40 11.03 -9.48
C GLY A 18 -21.87 12.09 -8.51
N LYS A 19 -21.34 11.68 -7.35
CA LYS A 19 -20.70 12.58 -6.39
C LYS A 19 -19.37 13.07 -6.96
N GLU A 20 -19.12 14.35 -6.82
CA GLU A 20 -17.82 14.94 -7.13
C GLU A 20 -16.75 14.31 -6.22
N THR A 21 -15.62 13.92 -6.83
CA THR A 21 -14.53 13.22 -6.14
C THR A 21 -13.34 14.13 -5.89
N VAL A 22 -12.63 13.89 -4.79
CA VAL A 22 -11.40 14.59 -4.44
C VAL A 22 -10.31 13.58 -4.16
N PHE A 23 -9.19 13.68 -4.86
CA PHE A 23 -8.04 12.81 -4.66
C PHE A 23 -7.25 13.24 -3.43
N VAL A 24 -6.99 12.29 -2.53
CA VAL A 24 -6.23 12.46 -1.30
C VAL A 24 -5.04 11.51 -1.36
N TYR A 25 -3.84 12.05 -1.49
CA TYR A 25 -2.60 11.29 -1.60
C TYR A 25 -1.96 11.14 -0.23
N HIS A 26 -1.54 9.93 0.08
CA HIS A 26 -0.91 9.56 1.33
C HIS A 26 0.47 8.95 1.08
N ASP A 27 1.37 9.14 2.03
CA ASP A 27 2.63 8.43 2.14
C ASP A 27 3.28 8.64 3.52
N GLU A 28 4.28 7.82 3.83
CA GLU A 28 5.14 7.97 4.99
C GLU A 28 6.56 8.39 4.62
N SER A 29 7.16 9.24 5.45
CA SER A 29 8.54 9.66 5.29
C SER A 29 9.26 9.71 6.62
N THR A 30 10.58 9.49 6.56
CA THR A 30 11.46 9.61 7.72
C THR A 30 12.53 10.67 7.49
N ILE A 31 12.93 11.32 8.59
CA ILE A 31 14.04 12.26 8.62
C ILE A 31 14.77 12.17 9.95
N HIS A 32 16.09 12.22 9.93
CA HIS A 32 16.88 12.22 11.15
C HIS A 32 17.09 13.64 11.69
N ALA A 33 17.10 13.79 13.02
CA ALA A 33 17.18 15.09 13.68
C ALA A 33 18.40 15.94 13.27
N LYS A 34 19.52 15.30 12.94
CA LYS A 34 20.78 15.94 12.51
C LYS A 34 21.10 15.65 11.04
N GLU A 35 20.08 15.29 10.25
CA GLU A 35 20.25 15.01 8.82
C GLU A 35 20.72 16.28 8.08
N LYS A 36 21.74 16.11 7.23
CA LYS A 36 22.38 17.19 6.48
C LYS A 36 22.42 16.86 4.99
N PRO A 37 22.62 17.86 4.10
CA PRO A 37 22.80 17.61 2.68
C PRO A 37 23.99 16.67 2.44
N LYS A 38 23.84 15.75 1.47
CA LYS A 38 24.88 14.75 1.18
C LYS A 38 26.20 15.42 0.80
N SER A 39 26.14 16.50 0.03
CA SER A 39 27.29 17.28 -0.44
C SER A 39 27.29 18.69 0.14
N ALA A 40 28.47 19.30 0.31
CA ALA A 40 28.63 20.69 0.74
C ALA A 40 29.80 21.35 -0.01
N TRP A 41 29.62 22.62 -0.39
CA TRP A 41 30.69 23.44 -0.96
C TRP A 41 31.48 24.10 0.17
N LEU A 42 32.79 23.91 0.15
CA LEU A 42 33.72 24.41 1.18
C LEU A 42 34.70 25.39 0.56
N LEU A 43 35.00 26.47 1.28
CA LEU A 43 36.08 27.37 0.90
C LEU A 43 37.44 26.65 1.04
N PRO A 44 38.45 26.98 0.22
CA PRO A 44 39.78 26.42 0.35
C PRO A 44 40.31 26.52 1.79
N GLY A 45 40.82 25.41 2.33
CA GLY A 45 41.34 25.33 3.71
C GLY A 45 40.29 25.12 4.80
N THR A 46 38.99 25.13 4.48
CA THR A 46 37.92 24.83 5.46
C THR A 46 37.61 23.33 5.54
N ARG A 47 37.22 22.88 6.74
CA ARG A 47 36.75 21.50 6.99
C ARG A 47 35.43 21.56 7.72
N GLU A 48 34.39 20.93 7.17
CA GLU A 48 33.14 20.73 7.90
C GLU A 48 33.22 19.43 8.72
N LEU A 49 33.13 19.55 10.05
CA LEU A 49 32.99 18.39 10.92
C LEU A 49 31.52 17.96 10.97
N ARG A 50 31.22 16.79 10.39
CA ARG A 50 29.91 16.18 10.50
C ARG A 50 29.80 15.36 11.78
N SER A 51 28.63 15.41 12.43
CA SER A 51 28.37 14.52 13.57
C SER A 51 28.40 13.08 13.10
N LYS A 52 29.01 12.18 13.88
CA LYS A 52 29.00 10.73 13.61
C LYS A 52 27.61 10.10 13.76
N ASN A 53 26.69 10.77 14.46
CA ASN A 53 25.34 10.29 14.71
C ASN A 53 24.33 11.16 13.95
N ALA A 54 23.46 10.53 13.15
CA ALA A 54 22.37 11.17 12.42
C ALA A 54 21.32 11.80 13.35
N GLY A 55 21.29 11.43 14.63
CA GLY A 55 20.29 11.86 15.59
C GLY A 55 19.05 10.98 15.57
N ARG A 56 18.11 11.27 16.48
CA ARG A 56 16.85 10.53 16.60
C ARG A 56 16.01 10.65 15.33
N LEU A 57 15.28 9.59 15.01
CA LEU A 57 14.38 9.55 13.87
C LEU A 57 13.09 10.33 14.16
N ILE A 58 12.63 11.07 13.17
CA ILE A 58 11.31 11.66 13.07
C ILE A 58 10.62 10.90 11.92
N HIS A 59 9.55 10.19 12.21
CA HIS A 59 8.76 9.48 11.21
C HIS A 59 7.40 10.17 11.12
N ILE A 60 6.96 10.47 9.89
CA ILE A 60 5.70 11.13 9.62
C ILE A 60 4.89 10.32 8.62
N SER A 61 3.57 10.29 8.84
CA SER A 61 2.54 9.87 7.90
C SER A 61 1.62 11.07 7.65
N ASP A 62 1.40 11.48 6.40
CA ASP A 62 0.65 12.71 6.07
C ASP A 62 -0.19 12.54 4.80
N PHE A 63 -1.12 13.47 4.58
CA PHE A 63 -2.06 13.48 3.46
C PHE A 63 -2.04 14.84 2.75
N ILE A 64 -1.97 14.81 1.42
CA ILE A 64 -2.09 16.01 0.59
C ILE A 64 -3.17 15.88 -0.49
N LEU A 65 -3.73 17.03 -0.90
CA LEU A 65 -4.79 17.15 -1.90
C LEU A 65 -4.72 18.51 -2.60
N GLU A 66 -5.24 18.59 -3.83
CA GLU A 66 -5.11 19.79 -4.67
C GLU A 66 -5.84 21.02 -4.10
N THR A 67 -6.99 20.79 -3.45
CA THR A 67 -7.89 21.85 -2.99
C THR A 67 -7.27 22.66 -1.85
N THR A 68 -6.77 21.98 -0.83
CA THR A 68 -6.33 22.57 0.45
C THR A 68 -4.85 22.39 0.75
N GLY A 69 -4.13 21.57 -0.03
CA GLY A 69 -2.71 21.31 0.19
C GLY A 69 -2.55 20.18 1.18
N ARG A 70 -2.34 20.48 2.47
CA ARG A 70 -2.36 19.46 3.53
C ARG A 70 -3.79 19.21 4.00
N LEU A 71 -4.10 17.97 4.40
CA LEU A 71 -5.40 17.62 4.95
C LEU A 71 -5.51 18.08 6.41
N ARG A 72 -5.92 19.32 6.62
CA ARG A 72 -6.05 19.92 7.94
C ARG A 72 -7.23 20.88 8.03
N LEU A 73 -7.82 20.96 9.21
CA LEU A 73 -8.76 22.00 9.61
C LEU A 73 -8.03 23.21 10.19
N LEU A 74 -8.59 24.39 9.96
CA LEU A 74 -8.26 25.58 10.74
C LEU A 74 -8.76 25.39 12.19
N LYS A 75 -8.12 26.06 13.15
CA LYS A 75 -8.46 25.89 14.58
C LYS A 75 -9.90 26.30 14.88
N GLU A 76 -10.41 27.27 14.14
CA GLU A 76 -11.79 27.77 14.24
C GLU A 76 -12.79 26.71 13.75
N GLN A 77 -12.44 25.94 12.70
CA GLN A 77 -13.29 24.87 12.16
C GLN A 77 -13.34 23.64 13.07
N LEU A 78 -12.37 23.47 13.97
CA LEU A 78 -12.37 22.39 14.95
C LEU A 78 -13.36 22.65 16.10
N GLN A 79 -13.65 23.92 16.40
CA GLN A 79 -14.51 24.29 17.53
C GLN A 79 -15.93 23.72 17.36
N GLY A 80 -16.37 22.92 18.33
CA GLY A 80 -17.70 22.29 18.31
C GLY A 80 -17.79 20.98 17.53
N THR A 81 -16.66 20.47 16.99
CA THR A 81 -16.59 19.15 16.36
C THR A 81 -16.09 18.08 17.35
N THR A 82 -16.39 16.81 17.10
CA THR A 82 -15.87 15.66 17.86
C THR A 82 -14.54 15.14 17.31
N ILE A 83 -13.89 15.88 16.40
CA ILE A 83 -12.68 15.45 15.69
C ILE A 83 -11.48 15.55 16.64
N GLU A 84 -10.72 14.46 16.77
CA GLU A 84 -9.62 14.35 17.75
C GLU A 84 -8.45 15.29 17.47
N SER A 85 -8.23 15.64 16.20
CA SER A 85 -7.12 16.48 15.76
C SER A 85 -7.51 17.33 14.56
N ASN A 86 -6.97 18.55 14.46
CA ASN A 86 -7.17 19.38 13.29
C ASN A 86 -6.18 19.08 12.15
N ASP A 87 -5.22 18.18 12.32
CA ASP A 87 -4.24 17.82 11.29
C ASP A 87 -4.28 16.30 11.09
N ALA A 88 -4.47 15.87 9.84
CA ALA A 88 -4.52 14.45 9.52
C ALA A 88 -3.14 13.78 9.70
N ALA A 89 -2.06 14.56 9.71
CA ALA A 89 -0.72 14.05 9.89
C ALA A 89 -0.53 13.36 11.26
N THR A 90 0.32 12.35 11.29
CA THR A 90 0.77 11.69 12.51
C THR A 90 2.29 11.60 12.49
N ILE A 91 2.91 12.12 13.54
CA ILE A 91 4.36 12.10 13.71
C ILE A 91 4.67 11.24 14.93
N ILE A 92 5.55 10.25 14.74
CA ILE A 92 6.09 9.40 15.79
C ILE A 92 7.60 9.55 15.86
N TYR A 93 8.17 9.25 17.02
CA TYR A 93 9.58 9.38 17.33
C TYR A 93 10.16 8.05 17.81
N PRO A 94 10.28 7.06 16.90
CA PRO A 94 10.60 5.69 17.27
C PRO A 94 11.99 5.58 17.92
N GLY A 95 12.12 4.61 18.83
CA GLY A 95 13.36 4.31 19.54
C GLY A 95 13.10 3.60 20.87
N SER A 96 14.17 3.13 21.52
CA SER A 96 14.07 2.38 22.79
C SER A 96 13.35 3.12 23.92
N THR A 97 13.38 4.45 23.90
CA THR A 97 12.67 5.34 24.84
C THR A 97 11.60 6.21 24.15
N GLY A 98 11.25 5.86 22.92
CA GLY A 98 10.35 6.61 22.07
C GLY A 98 9.04 5.88 21.79
N ASP A 99 8.38 6.30 20.70
CA ASP A 99 7.15 5.68 20.25
C ASP A 99 7.41 4.27 19.69
N LYS A 100 6.34 3.47 19.57
CA LYS A 100 6.40 2.22 18.81
C LYS A 100 6.69 2.53 17.34
N TRP A 101 7.31 1.58 16.64
CA TRP A 101 7.46 1.68 15.19
C TRP A 101 6.09 1.77 14.51
N TRP A 102 6.03 2.48 13.39
CA TRP A 102 4.83 2.64 12.59
C TRP A 102 4.32 1.27 12.11
N ASP A 103 3.02 1.04 12.21
CA ASP A 103 2.38 -0.20 11.78
C ASP A 103 0.99 0.07 11.17
N MET A 104 0.40 -0.98 10.59
CA MET A 104 -0.90 -0.89 9.92
C MET A 104 -2.03 -0.48 10.87
N GLU A 105 -1.97 -0.87 12.14
CA GLU A 105 -2.99 -0.52 13.12
C GLU A 105 -3.01 0.99 13.38
N GLN A 106 -1.82 1.60 13.49
CA GLN A 106 -1.69 3.06 13.59
C GLN A 106 -2.16 3.79 12.33
N LEU A 107 -1.84 3.28 11.12
CA LEU A 107 -2.34 3.87 9.87
C LEU A 107 -3.87 3.78 9.77
N CYS A 108 -4.45 2.62 10.09
CA CYS A 108 -5.91 2.45 10.13
C CYS A 108 -6.56 3.45 11.08
N HIS A 109 -5.99 3.57 12.29
CA HIS A 109 -6.46 4.51 13.28
C HIS A 109 -6.38 5.96 12.78
N GLN A 110 -5.24 6.37 12.22
CA GLN A 110 -5.06 7.70 11.63
C GLN A 110 -6.10 7.99 10.54
N VAL A 111 -6.36 7.03 9.65
CA VAL A 111 -7.36 7.19 8.59
C VAL A 111 -8.77 7.33 9.17
N SER A 112 -9.14 6.44 10.10
CA SER A 112 -10.49 6.41 10.67
C SER A 112 -10.80 7.59 11.61
N THR A 113 -9.82 8.06 12.40
CA THR A 113 -10.07 9.07 13.45
C THR A 113 -9.65 10.48 13.06
N LYS A 114 -8.75 10.62 12.08
CA LYS A 114 -8.28 11.92 11.60
C LYS A 114 -8.62 12.16 10.13
N ALA A 115 -8.12 11.35 9.21
CA ALA A 115 -8.16 11.69 7.79
C ALA A 115 -9.59 11.76 7.24
N ILE A 116 -10.42 10.73 7.48
CA ILE A 116 -11.82 10.70 7.04
C ILE A 116 -12.64 11.83 7.69
N PRO A 117 -12.67 11.99 9.03
CA PRO A 117 -13.44 13.07 9.65
C PRO A 117 -13.02 14.48 9.20
N ILE A 118 -11.71 14.73 9.05
CA ILE A 118 -11.20 16.03 8.55
C ILE A 118 -11.64 16.25 7.10
N PHE A 119 -11.58 15.21 6.25
CA PHE A 119 -12.03 15.30 4.87
C PHE A 119 -13.53 15.63 4.78
N GLU A 120 -14.37 14.90 5.49
CA GLU A 120 -15.82 15.11 5.47
C GLU A 120 -16.22 16.51 5.97
N ALA A 121 -15.48 17.05 6.93
CA ALA A 121 -15.67 18.42 7.41
C ALA A 121 -15.24 19.48 6.39
N LEU A 122 -14.19 19.25 5.60
CA LEU A 122 -13.70 20.18 4.57
C LEU A 122 -14.50 20.10 3.26
N HIS A 123 -14.99 18.93 2.91
CA HIS A 123 -15.60 18.62 1.62
C HIS A 123 -16.98 17.96 1.80
N PRO A 124 -17.96 18.67 2.41
CA PRO A 124 -19.26 18.09 2.69
C PRO A 124 -19.95 17.65 1.39
N ASN A 125 -20.47 16.42 1.39
CA ASN A 125 -21.14 15.75 0.26
C ASN A 125 -20.24 15.26 -0.89
N LEU A 126 -18.93 15.48 -0.83
CA LEU A 126 -17.99 14.95 -1.82
C LEU A 126 -17.49 13.57 -1.38
N GLN A 127 -16.90 12.83 -2.32
CA GLN A 127 -16.31 11.53 -2.05
C GLN A 127 -14.79 11.59 -2.15
N ALA A 128 -14.08 11.18 -1.09
CA ALA A 128 -12.63 11.04 -1.16
C ALA A 128 -12.22 9.83 -2.01
N VAL A 129 -11.16 10.00 -2.78
CA VAL A 129 -10.37 8.92 -3.37
C VAL A 129 -9.01 8.93 -2.67
N PHE A 130 -8.86 8.11 -1.64
CA PHE A 130 -7.61 7.94 -0.93
C PHE A 130 -6.66 7.07 -1.74
N ILE A 131 -5.47 7.60 -2.01
CA ILE A 131 -4.43 6.96 -2.81
C ILE A 131 -3.22 6.68 -1.91
N PHE A 132 -2.84 5.41 -1.84
CA PHE A 132 -1.70 4.91 -1.09
C PHE A 132 -0.66 4.32 -2.04
N ASP A 133 0.61 4.32 -1.63
CA ASP A 133 1.61 3.49 -2.29
C ASP A 133 1.32 1.99 -2.05
N CYS A 134 1.93 1.10 -2.84
CA CYS A 134 1.78 -0.34 -2.67
C CYS A 134 2.81 -0.91 -1.67
N SER A 135 2.92 -0.30 -0.48
CA SER A 135 3.74 -0.85 0.58
C SER A 135 3.17 -2.19 1.08
N SER A 136 4.05 -3.08 1.57
CA SER A 136 3.60 -4.35 2.16
C SER A 136 2.71 -4.16 3.40
N ALA A 137 2.81 -3.01 4.06
CA ALA A 137 1.97 -2.66 5.20
C ALA A 137 0.53 -2.39 4.74
N HIS A 138 0.35 -1.62 3.66
CA HIS A 138 -0.97 -1.21 3.14
C HIS A 138 -1.85 -2.37 2.65
N GLY A 139 -1.21 -3.46 2.21
CA GLY A 139 -1.88 -4.70 1.81
C GLY A 139 -2.29 -5.64 2.96
N ALA A 140 -2.09 -5.23 4.22
CA ALA A 140 -2.39 -6.07 5.36
C ALA A 140 -3.91 -6.24 5.58
N PHE A 141 -4.29 -7.47 5.94
CA PHE A 141 -5.67 -7.85 6.22
C PHE A 141 -5.95 -7.81 7.72
N SER A 142 -7.23 -7.69 8.09
CA SER A 142 -7.65 -7.85 9.48
C SER A 142 -7.18 -9.20 10.04
N LYS A 143 -6.92 -9.27 11.35
CA LYS A 143 -6.63 -10.52 12.07
C LYS A 143 -7.77 -11.54 11.93
N THR A 144 -8.99 -11.06 11.71
CA THR A 144 -10.21 -11.85 11.52
C THR A 144 -10.60 -12.02 10.04
N ALA A 145 -9.80 -11.52 9.09
CA ALA A 145 -10.14 -11.57 7.67
C ALA A 145 -10.25 -12.99 7.11
N LEU A 146 -11.14 -13.19 6.13
CA LEU A 146 -11.37 -14.47 5.47
C LEU A 146 -10.17 -14.89 4.60
N ARG A 147 -9.13 -15.42 5.24
CA ARG A 147 -7.90 -15.89 4.57
C ARG A 147 -7.69 -17.37 4.78
N VAL A 148 -7.83 -18.14 3.69
CA VAL A 148 -7.66 -19.60 3.67
C VAL A 148 -6.27 -20.03 4.15
N GLN A 149 -5.25 -19.22 3.91
CA GLN A 149 -3.88 -19.48 4.36
C GLN A 149 -3.77 -19.64 5.88
N ASN A 150 -4.70 -19.02 6.62
CA ASN A 150 -4.77 -19.01 8.07
C ASN A 150 -5.76 -20.04 8.64
N MET A 151 -6.24 -20.98 7.82
CA MET A 151 -7.19 -22.03 8.22
C MET A 151 -6.56 -23.42 8.21
N ASN A 152 -7.04 -24.28 9.11
CA ASN A 152 -6.74 -25.70 9.12
C ASN A 152 -7.81 -26.49 8.35
N LEU A 153 -7.48 -27.74 7.96
CA LEU A 153 -8.48 -28.63 7.38
C LEU A 153 -9.56 -29.01 8.40
N ARG A 154 -9.12 -29.34 9.62
CA ARG A 154 -9.97 -29.72 10.76
C ARG A 154 -10.14 -28.55 11.75
N PRO A 155 -11.18 -28.55 12.58
CA PRO A 155 -11.38 -27.55 13.61
C PRO A 155 -10.21 -27.40 14.61
N GLY A 156 -10.07 -26.20 15.18
CA GLY A 156 -9.10 -25.91 16.23
C GLY A 156 -7.64 -25.91 15.77
N GLY A 157 -6.71 -26.21 16.68
CA GLY A 157 -5.27 -26.09 16.44
C GLY A 157 -4.80 -24.63 16.30
N LYS A 158 -3.59 -24.44 15.78
CA LYS A 158 -3.03 -23.11 15.50
C LYS A 158 -3.60 -22.58 14.18
N GLN A 159 -4.77 -21.95 14.23
CA GLN A 159 -5.38 -21.23 13.10
C GLN A 159 -6.04 -19.93 13.57
N SER A 160 -6.30 -19.01 12.65
CA SER A 160 -6.94 -17.74 12.96
C SER A 160 -8.44 -17.91 13.26
N ARG A 161 -8.97 -17.04 14.11
CA ARG A 161 -10.42 -16.89 14.33
C ARG A 161 -10.95 -15.92 13.29
N LEU A 162 -11.60 -16.43 12.25
CA LEU A 162 -12.14 -15.58 11.18
C LEU A 162 -13.49 -15.00 11.59
N ARG A 163 -13.83 -13.84 11.01
CA ARG A 163 -15.16 -13.22 11.14
C ARG A 163 -16.21 -14.05 10.41
N ASP A 164 -17.46 -13.84 10.78
CA ASP A 164 -18.60 -14.44 10.08
C ASP A 164 -18.82 -13.78 8.71
N SER A 165 -19.51 -14.51 7.84
CA SER A 165 -19.76 -14.13 6.46
C SER A 165 -21.17 -14.54 6.02
N ILE A 166 -21.47 -14.36 4.74
CA ILE A 166 -22.67 -14.84 4.07
C ILE A 166 -22.24 -15.91 3.06
N ILE A 167 -22.97 -17.03 2.98
CA ILE A 167 -22.70 -18.06 1.99
C ILE A 167 -22.84 -17.46 0.58
N PRO A 168 -21.81 -17.57 -0.28
CA PRO A 168 -21.84 -17.07 -1.65
C PRO A 168 -23.10 -17.50 -2.41
N SER A 169 -23.68 -16.55 -3.15
CA SER A 169 -24.85 -16.82 -4.01
C SER A 169 -24.49 -16.98 -5.49
N ASP A 170 -23.26 -16.62 -5.85
CA ASP A 170 -22.72 -16.62 -7.21
C ASP A 170 -22.09 -17.96 -7.61
N ASP A 171 -21.81 -18.85 -6.66
CA ASP A 171 -21.35 -20.22 -6.96
C ASP A 171 -22.55 -21.14 -7.24
N PRO A 172 -22.75 -21.60 -8.49
CA PRO A 172 -23.87 -22.46 -8.84
C PRO A 172 -23.78 -23.86 -8.22
N LEU A 173 -22.61 -24.27 -7.72
CA LEU A 173 -22.41 -25.58 -7.08
C LEU A 173 -22.93 -25.61 -5.64
N ILE A 174 -23.10 -24.45 -5.02
CA ILE A 174 -23.73 -24.35 -3.70
C ILE A 174 -25.24 -24.62 -3.88
N PRO A 175 -25.85 -25.53 -3.10
CA PRO A 175 -27.30 -25.74 -3.14
C PRO A 175 -28.09 -24.43 -2.93
N GLU A 176 -29.11 -24.20 -3.75
CA GLU A 176 -29.86 -22.93 -3.79
C GLU A 176 -30.41 -22.51 -2.43
N HIS A 177 -30.90 -23.47 -1.63
CA HIS A 177 -31.44 -23.21 -0.29
C HIS A 177 -30.39 -22.77 0.76
N LEU A 178 -29.09 -22.89 0.47
CA LEU A 178 -28.00 -22.47 1.35
C LEU A 178 -27.43 -21.09 0.99
N ARG A 179 -27.63 -20.65 -0.26
CA ARG A 179 -27.08 -19.39 -0.77
C ARG A 179 -27.67 -18.20 0.00
N GLY A 180 -26.82 -17.27 0.39
CA GLY A 180 -27.25 -16.07 1.11
C GLY A 180 -27.52 -16.28 2.62
N LEU A 181 -27.41 -17.50 3.14
CA LEU A 181 -27.52 -17.74 4.58
C LEU A 181 -26.27 -17.23 5.32
N PRO A 182 -26.42 -16.74 6.56
CA PRO A 182 -25.27 -16.43 7.41
C PRO A 182 -24.40 -17.67 7.66
N GLN A 183 -23.09 -17.52 7.56
CA GLN A 183 -22.13 -18.56 7.90
C GLN A 183 -21.21 -18.13 9.05
N THR A 184 -21.23 -18.92 10.12
CA THR A 184 -20.31 -18.76 11.24
C THR A 184 -19.00 -19.48 10.99
N PHE A 185 -17.88 -18.84 11.35
CA PHE A 185 -16.53 -19.41 11.18
C PHE A 185 -15.92 -19.95 12.48
N CYS A 186 -16.58 -19.72 13.61
CA CYS A 186 -16.28 -20.33 14.89
C CYS A 186 -17.50 -21.12 15.39
N TYR A 187 -17.25 -22.18 16.14
CA TYR A 187 -18.30 -22.83 16.92
C TYR A 187 -18.72 -21.92 18.08
N ASP A 188 -19.99 -22.02 18.46
CA ASP A 188 -20.51 -21.34 19.62
C ASP A 188 -19.80 -21.81 20.91
N SER A 189 -19.69 -20.92 21.90
CA SER A 189 -19.11 -21.26 23.20
C SER A 189 -19.94 -22.31 23.97
N SER A 190 -21.22 -22.45 23.66
CA SER A 190 -22.15 -23.43 24.21
C SER A 190 -22.25 -24.73 23.40
N HIS A 191 -21.33 -24.96 22.45
CA HIS A 191 -21.36 -26.14 21.60
C HIS A 191 -21.38 -27.45 22.43
N PRO A 192 -22.22 -28.45 22.09
CA PRO A 192 -22.38 -29.68 22.89
C PRO A 192 -21.09 -30.48 23.06
N ASP A 193 -20.20 -30.44 22.07
CA ASP A 193 -18.86 -31.00 22.18
C ASP A 193 -17.87 -29.97 22.80
N PRO A 194 -17.36 -30.21 24.02
CA PRO A 194 -16.38 -29.33 24.67
C PRO A 194 -15.08 -29.16 23.87
N ASN A 195 -14.74 -30.13 23.02
CA ASN A 195 -13.56 -30.04 22.17
C ASN A 195 -13.76 -29.12 20.98
N LEU A 196 -14.99 -28.69 20.69
CA LEU A 196 -15.30 -27.77 19.60
C LEU A 196 -15.79 -26.41 20.10
N ALA A 197 -16.35 -26.35 21.32
CA ALA A 197 -16.84 -25.12 21.94
C ALA A 197 -15.87 -23.93 21.79
N GLY A 198 -16.35 -22.87 21.15
CA GLY A 198 -15.58 -21.64 20.91
C GLY A 198 -14.37 -21.78 19.99
N LYS A 199 -14.15 -22.94 19.33
CA LYS A 199 -13.00 -23.15 18.44
C LYS A 199 -13.31 -22.70 17.00
N PRO A 200 -12.29 -22.28 16.24
CA PRO A 200 -12.45 -22.00 14.82
C PRO A 200 -12.78 -23.28 14.03
N LYS A 201 -13.70 -23.17 13.07
CA LYS A 201 -14.06 -24.24 12.14
C LYS A 201 -12.93 -24.45 11.13
N GLY A 202 -12.70 -25.69 10.73
CA GLY A 202 -11.78 -26.02 9.65
C GLY A 202 -12.43 -25.90 8.27
N ILE A 203 -11.61 -25.86 7.22
CA ILE A 203 -12.07 -25.79 5.82
C ILE A 203 -13.10 -26.88 5.49
N GLN A 204 -12.90 -28.09 6.03
CA GLN A 204 -13.82 -29.19 5.78
C GLN A 204 -15.25 -28.85 6.21
N VAL A 205 -15.42 -28.37 7.44
CA VAL A 205 -16.74 -28.04 8.01
C VAL A 205 -17.40 -26.92 7.21
N ILE A 206 -16.63 -25.89 6.85
CA ILE A 206 -17.13 -24.77 6.05
C ILE A 206 -17.63 -25.23 4.68
N LEU A 207 -16.88 -26.10 4.00
CA LEU A 207 -17.28 -26.62 2.69
C LEU A 207 -18.41 -27.65 2.78
N GLU A 208 -18.51 -28.42 3.87
CA GLU A 208 -19.65 -29.31 4.14
C GLU A 208 -20.93 -28.50 4.36
N GLU A 209 -20.86 -27.43 5.16
CA GLU A 209 -21.98 -26.50 5.37
C GLU A 209 -22.43 -25.80 4.08
N ARG A 210 -21.54 -25.65 3.09
CA ARG A 210 -21.85 -25.14 1.74
C ARG A 210 -22.29 -26.21 0.74
N GLY A 211 -22.28 -27.50 1.12
CA GLY A 211 -22.55 -28.63 0.22
C GLY A 211 -21.45 -28.91 -0.82
N LEU A 212 -20.35 -28.14 -0.80
CA LEU A 212 -19.26 -28.23 -1.76
C LEU A 212 -18.33 -29.41 -1.47
N TRP A 213 -18.17 -29.78 -0.20
CA TRP A 213 -17.28 -30.89 0.18
C TRP A 213 -17.71 -32.20 -0.49
N GLN A 214 -19.00 -32.54 -0.38
CA GLN A 214 -19.58 -33.74 -0.99
C GLN A 214 -19.50 -33.69 -2.51
N HIS A 215 -19.81 -32.54 -3.11
CA HIS A 215 -19.74 -32.34 -4.55
C HIS A 215 -18.33 -32.63 -5.11
N TYR A 216 -17.29 -31.97 -4.57
CA TYR A 216 -15.92 -32.15 -5.06
C TYR A 216 -15.36 -33.54 -4.74
N THR A 217 -15.78 -34.16 -3.63
CA THR A 217 -15.41 -35.54 -3.30
C THR A 217 -15.99 -36.51 -4.33
N ALA A 218 -17.29 -36.37 -4.67
CA ALA A 218 -17.94 -37.19 -5.68
C ALA A 218 -17.33 -36.98 -7.07
N LEU A 219 -16.99 -35.74 -7.42
CA LEU A 219 -16.31 -35.41 -8.66
C LEU A 219 -14.96 -36.14 -8.77
N GLN A 220 -14.15 -36.10 -7.72
CA GLN A 220 -12.84 -36.75 -7.68
C GLN A 220 -12.95 -38.28 -7.87
N LEU A 221 -13.95 -38.90 -7.21
CA LEU A 221 -14.25 -40.32 -7.37
C LEU A 221 -14.70 -40.67 -8.78
N SER A 222 -15.60 -39.87 -9.37
CA SER A 222 -16.09 -40.10 -10.74
C SER A 222 -14.97 -40.02 -11.79
N GLN A 223 -13.98 -39.16 -11.55
CA GLN A 223 -12.80 -38.98 -12.40
C GLN A 223 -11.66 -39.93 -12.04
N ARG A 224 -11.84 -40.82 -11.06
CA ARG A 224 -10.81 -41.75 -10.54
C ARG A 224 -9.50 -41.05 -10.13
N LYS A 225 -9.61 -39.81 -9.64
CA LYS A 225 -8.48 -39.02 -9.16
C LYS A 225 -8.27 -39.26 -7.64
N PRO A 226 -7.07 -39.02 -7.08
CA PRO A 226 -6.81 -39.20 -5.65
C PRO A 226 -7.56 -38.18 -4.79
N VAL A 227 -7.86 -38.50 -3.53
CA VAL A 227 -8.53 -37.56 -2.61
C VAL A 227 -7.76 -36.25 -2.48
N LEU A 228 -8.50 -35.13 -2.50
CA LEU A 228 -7.92 -33.79 -2.36
C LEU A 228 -7.24 -33.62 -0.99
N LYS A 229 -6.02 -33.09 -1.02
CA LYS A 229 -5.28 -32.68 0.18
C LYS A 229 -5.66 -31.25 0.56
N LEU A 230 -5.33 -30.82 1.80
CA LEU A 230 -5.49 -29.43 2.23
C LEU A 230 -4.76 -28.46 1.29
N LYS A 231 -3.48 -28.72 1.02
CA LYS A 231 -2.65 -28.02 0.04
C LYS A 231 -1.92 -29.06 -0.81
N CYS A 232 -1.96 -28.92 -2.13
CA CYS A 232 -1.16 -29.77 -3.03
C CYS A 232 0.28 -29.25 -3.13
N ASN A 233 1.22 -30.10 -3.58
CA ASN A 233 2.63 -29.74 -3.68
C ASN A 233 2.84 -28.51 -4.57
N THR A 234 2.14 -28.41 -5.70
CA THR A 234 2.21 -27.25 -6.60
C THR A 234 1.82 -25.94 -5.90
N CYS A 235 0.72 -25.94 -5.13
CA CYS A 235 0.32 -24.75 -4.36
C CYS A 235 1.29 -24.41 -3.24
N VAL A 236 1.91 -25.42 -2.60
CA VAL A 236 2.97 -25.17 -1.60
C VAL A 236 4.17 -24.53 -2.28
N MET A 237 4.63 -25.05 -3.42
CA MET A 237 5.78 -24.51 -4.15
C MET A 237 5.54 -23.12 -4.70
N SER A 238 4.36 -22.87 -5.26
CA SER A 238 3.98 -21.54 -5.72
C SER A 238 4.02 -20.51 -4.58
N ASN A 239 3.52 -20.86 -3.39
CA ASN A 239 3.52 -19.93 -2.25
C ASN A 239 4.94 -19.68 -1.72
N ILE A 240 5.78 -20.72 -1.63
CA ILE A 240 7.18 -20.57 -1.19
C ILE A 240 7.95 -19.71 -2.20
N ARG A 241 7.80 -19.98 -3.50
CA ARG A 241 8.42 -19.17 -4.56
C ARG A 241 7.98 -17.70 -4.51
N LYS A 242 6.68 -17.44 -4.27
CA LYS A 242 6.18 -16.06 -4.07
C LYS A 242 6.81 -15.39 -2.85
N ASP A 243 6.97 -16.10 -1.75
CA ASP A 243 7.63 -15.56 -0.55
C ASP A 243 9.12 -15.29 -0.82
N ALA A 244 9.81 -16.20 -1.50
CA ALA A 244 11.20 -16.02 -1.93
C ALA A 244 11.34 -14.81 -2.86
N VAL A 245 10.42 -14.60 -3.81
CA VAL A 245 10.37 -13.41 -4.68
C VAL A 245 10.20 -12.12 -3.87
N ASN A 246 9.31 -12.12 -2.88
CA ASN A 246 9.09 -10.96 -2.00
C ASN A 246 10.32 -10.65 -1.14
N ARG A 247 10.95 -11.68 -0.56
CA ARG A 247 12.19 -11.53 0.23
C ARG A 247 13.35 -11.08 -0.64
N SER A 248 13.48 -11.66 -1.83
CA SER A 248 14.50 -11.29 -2.82
C SER A 248 14.40 -9.82 -3.21
N SER A 249 13.18 -9.31 -3.43
CA SER A 249 12.97 -7.89 -3.75
C SER A 249 13.51 -6.96 -2.65
N LYS A 250 13.32 -7.31 -1.37
CA LYS A 250 13.86 -6.55 -0.24
C LYS A 250 15.38 -6.62 -0.16
N LEU A 251 15.95 -7.79 -0.45
CA LEU A 251 17.40 -8.00 -0.44
C LEU A 251 18.09 -7.25 -1.58
N ILE A 252 17.50 -7.25 -2.78
CA ILE A 252 17.98 -6.47 -3.93
C ILE A 252 17.98 -4.99 -3.59
N GLN A 253 16.87 -4.47 -3.04
CA GLN A 253 16.78 -3.07 -2.65
C GLN A 253 17.88 -2.68 -1.65
N ALA A 254 18.11 -3.50 -0.61
CA ALA A 254 19.17 -3.26 0.36
C ALA A 254 20.59 -3.37 -0.24
N ALA A 255 20.79 -4.27 -1.21
CA ALA A 255 22.06 -4.40 -1.93
C ALA A 255 22.32 -3.19 -2.84
N GLU A 256 21.31 -2.71 -3.56
CA GLU A 256 21.41 -1.53 -4.42
C GLU A 256 21.74 -0.26 -3.61
N GLU A 257 21.14 -0.11 -2.43
CA GLU A 257 21.47 0.98 -1.49
C GLU A 257 22.94 0.97 -1.04
N THR A 258 23.60 -0.19 -1.08
CA THR A 258 25.01 -0.36 -0.74
C THR A 258 25.93 -0.47 -1.97
N GLY A 259 25.38 -0.29 -3.18
CA GLY A 259 26.13 -0.29 -4.44
C GLY A 259 26.38 -1.68 -5.04
N PHE A 260 25.69 -2.71 -4.56
CA PHE A 260 25.75 -4.07 -5.09
C PHE A 260 24.55 -4.38 -5.97
N PHE A 261 24.76 -5.16 -7.02
CA PHE A 261 23.70 -5.61 -7.92
C PHE A 261 23.47 -7.11 -7.72
N LEU A 262 22.22 -7.49 -7.49
CA LEU A 262 21.81 -8.89 -7.34
C LEU A 262 20.74 -9.23 -8.37
N SER A 263 20.88 -10.38 -9.03
CA SER A 263 19.82 -10.92 -9.89
C SER A 263 18.69 -11.47 -9.01
N GLN A 264 17.46 -11.11 -9.35
CA GLN A 264 16.26 -11.64 -8.68
C GLN A 264 16.17 -13.15 -8.80
N GLU A 265 16.50 -13.72 -9.96
CA GLU A 265 16.44 -15.16 -10.17
C GLU A 265 17.47 -15.90 -9.30
N GLN A 266 18.70 -15.38 -9.20
CA GLN A 266 19.74 -15.96 -8.34
C GLN A 266 19.34 -15.90 -6.88
N CYS A 267 18.87 -14.74 -6.41
CA CYS A 267 18.46 -14.54 -5.03
C CYS A 267 17.23 -15.41 -4.67
N VAL A 268 16.25 -15.53 -5.57
CA VAL A 268 15.12 -16.45 -5.39
C VAL A 268 15.62 -17.89 -5.30
N ASN A 269 16.49 -18.34 -6.21
CA ASN A 269 16.98 -19.71 -6.22
C ASN A 269 17.78 -20.05 -4.95
N GLU A 270 18.61 -19.13 -4.44
CA GLU A 270 19.33 -19.29 -3.17
C GLU A 270 18.36 -19.38 -1.98
N LEU A 271 17.36 -18.50 -1.91
CA LEU A 271 16.34 -18.54 -0.85
C LEU A 271 15.52 -19.83 -0.88
N MET A 272 15.23 -20.35 -2.08
CA MET A 272 14.55 -21.64 -2.25
C MET A 272 15.44 -22.81 -1.82
N ALA A 273 16.75 -22.73 -2.06
CA ALA A 273 17.74 -23.74 -1.66
C ALA A 273 17.94 -23.79 -0.14
N ASP A 274 17.94 -22.64 0.53
CA ASP A 274 18.00 -22.54 2.00
C ASP A 274 16.78 -23.17 2.71
N GLU A 275 15.61 -23.19 2.05
CA GLU A 275 14.44 -23.95 2.50
C GLU A 275 14.49 -25.44 2.13
N GLY A 276 15.66 -25.92 1.65
CA GLY A 276 15.97 -27.33 1.41
C GLY A 276 15.41 -27.90 0.10
N ARG A 277 15.30 -27.08 -0.96
CA ARG A 277 14.70 -27.51 -2.25
C ARG A 277 15.59 -27.20 -3.46
N SER A 278 15.59 -28.09 -4.45
CA SER A 278 16.44 -27.97 -5.63
C SER A 278 15.72 -27.23 -6.78
N PRO A 279 16.43 -26.47 -7.65
CA PRO A 279 15.85 -25.89 -8.87
C PRO A 279 15.21 -26.91 -9.82
N GLU A 280 15.57 -28.19 -9.70
CA GLU A 280 15.03 -29.29 -10.48
C GLU A 280 13.64 -29.77 -10.03
N ASP A 281 13.15 -29.33 -8.86
CA ASP A 281 11.82 -29.67 -8.34
C ASP A 281 10.70 -28.73 -8.85
N ASP A 282 11.03 -27.74 -9.69
CA ASP A 282 10.09 -26.74 -10.21
C ASP A 282 9.39 -27.23 -11.50
N PRO A 283 8.07 -27.47 -11.50
CA PRO A 283 7.35 -27.88 -12.71
C PRO A 283 7.27 -26.77 -13.79
N HIS A 284 7.74 -25.55 -13.51
CA HIS A 284 7.49 -24.37 -14.32
C HIS A 284 8.64 -23.90 -15.22
N GLN A 285 9.68 -24.70 -15.47
CA GLN A 285 10.71 -24.31 -16.45
C GLN A 285 10.21 -24.21 -17.91
N SER A 286 8.94 -24.47 -18.23
CA SER A 286 8.46 -24.42 -19.62
C SER A 286 6.95 -24.18 -19.85
N VAL A 287 6.27 -23.29 -19.11
CA VAL A 287 4.87 -22.96 -19.47
C VAL A 287 4.63 -21.44 -19.53
N PRO A 288 4.23 -20.88 -20.69
CA PRO A 288 3.79 -19.50 -20.81
C PRO A 288 2.58 -19.21 -19.91
N LEU A 289 2.50 -17.96 -19.44
CA LEU A 289 1.49 -17.43 -18.49
C LEU A 289 0.02 -17.50 -18.96
N ASP A 290 -0.30 -17.99 -20.16
CA ASP A 290 -1.65 -17.96 -20.72
C ASP A 290 -2.11 -19.33 -21.23
N SER A 291 -2.40 -20.26 -20.31
CA SER A 291 -3.39 -21.33 -20.56
C SER A 291 -4.00 -21.82 -19.24
N GLU A 292 -5.04 -21.12 -18.76
CA GLU A 292 -5.85 -21.63 -17.64
C GLU A 292 -6.61 -22.89 -18.09
N SER A 293 -6.05 -24.07 -17.84
CA SER A 293 -6.82 -25.31 -17.86
C SER A 293 -7.73 -25.36 -16.63
N THR A 294 -8.95 -25.88 -16.80
CA THR A 294 -9.96 -26.05 -15.75
C THR A 294 -9.45 -26.90 -14.56
N ASP A 295 -8.42 -27.73 -14.78
CA ASP A 295 -7.79 -28.57 -13.76
C ASP A 295 -6.98 -27.76 -12.72
N SER A 296 -6.57 -26.52 -13.05
CA SER A 296 -5.86 -25.62 -12.12
C SER A 296 -6.76 -25.08 -11.00
N LYS A 297 -8.09 -25.08 -11.19
CA LYS A 297 -9.04 -24.49 -10.23
C LYS A 297 -9.41 -25.44 -9.09
N ILE A 298 -9.26 -26.76 -9.25
CA ILE A 298 -9.76 -27.79 -8.32
C ILE A 298 -8.61 -28.64 -7.76
N CYS A 299 -7.42 -28.05 -7.54
CA CYS A 299 -6.23 -28.84 -7.20
C CYS A 299 -6.11 -29.25 -5.72
N CYS A 300 -6.76 -28.54 -4.79
CA CYS A 300 -6.75 -28.82 -3.35
C CYS A 300 -7.85 -28.05 -2.63
N TRP A 301 -8.17 -28.45 -1.38
CA TRP A 301 -9.21 -27.79 -0.59
C TRP A 301 -8.94 -26.30 -0.39
N SER A 302 -7.68 -25.92 -0.12
CA SER A 302 -7.30 -24.52 0.04
C SER A 302 -7.55 -23.70 -1.23
N LYS A 303 -7.37 -24.28 -2.42
CA LYS A 303 -7.60 -23.58 -3.70
C LYS A 303 -9.09 -23.38 -3.93
N ILE A 304 -9.89 -24.42 -3.73
CA ILE A 304 -11.36 -24.37 -3.85
C ILE A 304 -11.93 -23.30 -2.91
N THR A 305 -11.56 -23.33 -1.62
CA THR A 305 -12.01 -22.31 -0.66
C THR A 305 -11.57 -20.90 -1.07
N SER A 306 -10.34 -20.74 -1.57
CA SER A 306 -9.84 -19.41 -1.95
C SER A 306 -10.56 -18.79 -3.17
N GLN A 307 -11.29 -19.61 -3.92
CA GLN A 307 -12.05 -19.18 -5.09
C GLN A 307 -13.50 -18.82 -4.74
N GLN A 308 -13.97 -19.18 -3.55
CA GLN A 308 -15.25 -18.74 -3.06
C GLN A 308 -15.26 -17.22 -2.96
N SER A 309 -16.32 -16.57 -3.43
CA SER A 309 -16.33 -15.12 -3.64
C SER A 309 -16.12 -14.32 -2.35
N ASP A 310 -16.60 -14.82 -1.21
CA ASP A 310 -16.37 -14.19 0.10
C ASP A 310 -14.89 -14.23 0.54
N PHE A 311 -14.14 -15.26 0.15
CA PHE A 311 -12.70 -15.34 0.36
C PHE A 311 -11.90 -14.57 -0.69
N ALA A 312 -12.32 -14.66 -1.95
CA ALA A 312 -11.63 -14.05 -3.08
C ALA A 312 -11.72 -12.51 -3.06
N ASN A 313 -12.88 -11.99 -2.64
CA ASN A 313 -13.17 -10.57 -2.56
C ASN A 313 -12.90 -9.97 -1.18
N GLU A 314 -12.25 -10.72 -0.27
CA GLU A 314 -11.84 -10.19 1.02
C GLU A 314 -10.93 -8.97 0.79
N ARG A 315 -11.27 -7.85 1.43
CA ARG A 315 -10.54 -6.59 1.28
C ARG A 315 -9.45 -6.47 2.35
N PRO A 316 -8.28 -5.89 2.03
CA PRO A 316 -7.34 -5.41 3.04
C PRO A 316 -8.03 -4.49 4.05
N LEU A 317 -7.50 -4.42 5.27
CA LEU A 317 -8.14 -3.71 6.37
C LEU A 317 -8.33 -2.21 6.07
N LEU A 318 -7.29 -1.58 5.51
CA LEU A 318 -7.32 -0.17 5.11
C LEU A 318 -8.43 0.11 4.09
N GLN A 319 -8.51 -0.73 3.06
CA GLN A 319 -9.52 -0.61 2.01
C GLN A 319 -10.92 -0.75 2.59
N ALA A 320 -11.14 -1.72 3.49
CA ALA A 320 -12.43 -1.90 4.15
C ALA A 320 -12.85 -0.66 4.95
N ILE A 321 -11.95 -0.10 5.78
CA ILE A 321 -12.24 1.10 6.59
C ILE A 321 -12.69 2.28 5.72
N ILE A 322 -11.98 2.52 4.61
CA ILE A 322 -12.23 3.68 3.74
C ILE A 322 -13.52 3.50 2.94
N GLU A 323 -13.70 2.32 2.36
CA GLU A 323 -14.87 2.03 1.53
C GLU A 323 -16.16 1.88 2.36
N ASP A 324 -16.07 1.34 3.58
CA ASP A 324 -17.22 1.25 4.50
C ASP A 324 -17.64 2.64 5.01
N ALA A 325 -16.72 3.61 5.03
CA ALA A 325 -17.03 5.03 5.25
C ALA A 325 -17.62 5.73 3.99
N GLY A 326 -17.80 5.01 2.88
CA GLY A 326 -18.38 5.55 1.64
C GLY A 326 -17.39 6.27 0.72
N HIS A 327 -16.09 6.13 0.97
CA HIS A 327 -15.02 6.67 0.14
C HIS A 327 -14.38 5.59 -0.75
N ILE A 328 -13.38 5.96 -1.55
CA ILE A 328 -12.67 5.04 -2.45
C ILE A 328 -11.23 4.89 -1.98
N CYS A 329 -10.71 3.66 -1.97
CA CYS A 329 -9.32 3.36 -1.66
C CYS A 329 -8.61 2.82 -2.91
N LEU A 330 -7.51 3.46 -3.32
CA LEU A 330 -6.66 3.04 -4.42
C LEU A 330 -5.24 2.81 -3.95
N PHE A 331 -4.61 1.79 -4.53
CA PHE A 331 -3.19 1.52 -4.36
C PHE A 331 -2.48 1.81 -5.69
N LEU A 332 -1.42 2.59 -5.64
CA LEU A 332 -0.56 2.85 -6.79
C LEU A 332 0.16 1.57 -7.23
N PRO A 333 0.51 1.43 -8.52
CA PRO A 333 1.37 0.34 -8.97
C PRO A 333 2.69 0.32 -8.19
N LYS A 334 3.24 -0.88 -7.94
CA LYS A 334 4.54 -1.03 -7.28
C LYS A 334 5.64 -0.36 -8.10
N PHE A 335 6.60 0.25 -7.41
CA PHE A 335 7.78 0.89 -8.01
C PHE A 335 7.50 2.10 -8.91
N HIS A 336 6.37 2.78 -8.70
CA HIS A 336 5.98 3.98 -9.43
C HIS A 336 5.79 5.19 -8.50
N CYS A 337 6.84 5.55 -7.75
CA CYS A 337 6.78 6.67 -6.79
C CYS A 337 6.53 8.03 -7.47
N GLU A 338 6.86 8.19 -8.75
CA GLU A 338 6.56 9.38 -9.55
C GLU A 338 5.06 9.64 -9.71
N LEU A 339 4.23 8.62 -9.45
CA LEU A 339 2.77 8.73 -9.44
C LEU A 339 2.20 9.18 -8.10
N ASN A 340 3.02 9.36 -7.07
CA ASN A 340 2.61 9.87 -5.77
C ASN A 340 3.15 11.30 -5.54
N PRO A 341 2.32 12.36 -5.68
CA PRO A 341 2.79 13.75 -5.59
C PRO A 341 3.31 14.14 -4.20
N ILE A 342 2.98 13.38 -3.16
CA ILE A 342 3.47 13.64 -1.80
C ILE A 342 4.97 13.34 -1.65
N GLU A 343 5.55 12.52 -2.53
CA GLU A 343 7.00 12.30 -2.60
C GLU A 343 7.75 13.61 -2.90
N LEU A 344 7.16 14.47 -3.74
CA LEU A 344 7.69 15.80 -4.03
C LEU A 344 7.52 16.75 -2.84
N PHE A 345 6.47 16.57 -2.03
CA PHE A 345 6.29 17.28 -0.76
C PHE A 345 7.36 16.86 0.26
N TRP A 346 7.75 15.58 0.31
CA TRP A 346 8.89 15.13 1.11
C TRP A 346 10.23 15.68 0.63
N SER A 347 10.44 15.73 -0.68
CA SER A 347 11.61 16.40 -1.26
C SER A 347 11.67 17.88 -0.87
N TYR A 348 10.54 18.60 -0.91
CA TYR A 348 10.46 19.99 -0.45
C TYR A 348 10.91 20.15 0.99
N ILE A 349 10.37 19.32 1.89
CA ILE A 349 10.69 19.37 3.32
C ILE A 349 12.17 19.06 3.58
N LYS A 350 12.71 18.04 2.91
CA LYS A 350 14.08 17.58 3.13
C LYS A 350 15.11 18.53 2.52
N GLU A 351 14.96 18.90 1.26
CA GLU A 351 16.02 19.54 0.47
C GLU A 351 15.72 20.95 0.00
N CYS A 352 14.45 21.32 -0.21
CA CYS A 352 14.00 22.56 -0.86
C CYS A 352 15.06 23.13 -1.82
N GLU A 353 15.29 22.43 -2.93
CA GLU A 353 15.85 23.05 -4.13
C GLU A 353 14.66 23.39 -5.02
N HIS A 354 14.51 24.66 -5.39
CA HIS A 354 13.48 25.10 -6.31
C HIS A 354 13.52 24.22 -7.58
N ILE A 355 12.58 23.28 -7.72
CA ILE A 355 12.21 22.69 -9.00
C ILE A 355 11.46 23.78 -9.78
N ILE A 356 12.17 24.83 -10.18
CA ILE A 356 11.73 25.78 -11.19
C ILE A 356 12.94 25.98 -12.10
N TYR A 357 13.18 25.03 -12.99
CA TYR A 357 13.77 25.37 -14.28
C TYR A 357 12.69 26.09 -15.08
N SER A 358 12.60 27.41 -14.95
CA SER A 358 12.04 28.25 -16.00
C SER A 358 13.19 29.04 -16.60
N GLU A 359 13.76 28.52 -17.68
CA GLU A 359 14.51 29.34 -18.62
C GLU A 359 13.53 30.35 -19.24
N GLN A 360 13.36 31.49 -18.58
CA GLN A 360 12.90 32.78 -19.11
C GLN A 360 12.44 33.65 -17.93
N LEU A 361 13.36 34.46 -17.41
CA LEU A 361 13.19 35.91 -17.22
C LEU A 361 14.29 36.43 -16.28
N ASN A 362 15.08 37.37 -16.82
CA ASN A 362 15.86 38.34 -16.07
C ASN A 362 14.94 39.13 -15.13
N PHE A 363 14.70 38.62 -13.93
CA PHE A 363 14.00 39.36 -12.88
C PHE A 363 14.93 39.53 -11.69
N GLN A 364 15.04 40.78 -11.25
CA GLN A 364 15.82 41.22 -10.10
C GLN A 364 15.68 40.26 -8.92
N PHE A 365 16.79 40.07 -8.19
CA PHE A 365 16.85 39.45 -6.86
C PHE A 365 15.82 40.08 -5.91
N THR A 366 14.56 39.68 -5.99
CA THR A 366 13.66 39.77 -4.86
C THR A 366 14.08 38.65 -3.92
N HIS A 367 14.63 39.02 -2.77
CA HIS A 367 14.80 38.15 -1.61
C HIS A 367 13.43 37.58 -1.20
N ASN A 368 12.90 36.61 -1.94
CA ASN A 368 11.73 35.87 -1.52
C ASN A 368 12.18 34.81 -0.51
N HIS A 369 11.63 34.95 0.69
CA HIS A 369 11.96 34.25 1.93
C HIS A 369 11.82 32.71 1.87
N ASP A 370 11.34 32.15 0.76
CA ASP A 370 10.91 30.75 0.66
C ASP A 370 12.08 29.76 0.45
N ALA A 371 13.22 30.22 -0.08
CA ALA A 371 14.38 29.36 -0.38
C ALA A 371 15.19 28.90 0.86
N LEU A 372 14.88 29.42 2.05
CA LEU A 372 15.63 29.14 3.28
C LEU A 372 15.08 27.98 4.12
N LEU A 373 13.90 27.43 3.77
CA LEU A 373 13.14 26.59 4.68
C LEU A 373 13.36 25.08 4.55
N ALA A 374 14.41 24.58 3.89
CA ALA A 374 14.67 23.12 3.89
C ALA A 374 15.14 22.64 5.27
N TYR A 375 14.66 21.48 5.73
CA TYR A 375 15.09 20.90 7.00
C TYR A 375 16.59 20.60 6.98
N ARG A 376 17.12 19.92 5.96
CA ARG A 376 18.55 19.54 5.92
C ARG A 376 19.47 20.76 5.97
N LYS A 377 19.06 21.89 5.38
CA LYS A 377 19.83 23.14 5.39
C LYS A 377 19.84 23.80 6.78
N GLN A 378 18.77 23.63 7.56
CA GLN A 378 18.60 24.27 8.87
C GLN A 378 18.83 23.35 10.07
N ALA A 379 18.95 22.03 9.88
CA ALA A 379 19.07 21.06 10.98
C ALA A 379 20.21 21.37 11.97
N HIS A 380 21.24 22.11 11.52
CA HIS A 380 22.35 22.56 12.36
C HIS A 380 21.97 23.64 13.40
N THR A 381 20.87 24.37 13.20
CA THR A 381 20.36 25.38 14.14
C THR A 381 19.64 24.73 15.33
N ALA A 382 19.05 23.55 15.11
CA ALA A 382 18.36 22.76 16.12
C ALA A 382 19.35 21.95 17.00
N LYS A 383 19.77 22.52 18.13
CA LYS A 383 20.74 21.90 19.04
C LYS A 383 20.19 20.72 19.85
N THR A 384 18.88 20.69 20.09
CA THR A 384 18.19 19.68 20.90
C THR A 384 17.11 18.96 20.10
N PHE A 385 16.75 17.73 20.49
CA PHE A 385 15.70 17.00 19.79
C PHE A 385 14.33 17.72 19.80
N PRO A 386 13.89 18.36 20.92
CA PRO A 386 12.70 19.21 20.89
C PRO A 386 12.78 20.34 19.86
N SER A 387 13.93 21.02 19.74
CA SER A 387 14.10 22.04 18.69
C SER A 387 14.05 21.47 17.28
N SER A 388 14.52 20.23 17.07
CA SER A 388 14.39 19.53 15.79
C SER A 388 12.93 19.25 15.43
N LYS A 389 12.08 18.91 16.42
CA LYS A 389 10.64 18.71 16.19
C LYS A 389 9.94 19.99 15.73
N ILE A 390 10.26 21.11 16.39
CA ILE A 390 9.71 22.43 16.05
C ILE A 390 10.16 22.82 14.64
N LEU A 391 11.46 22.73 14.35
CA LEU A 391 12.00 23.02 13.02
C LEU A 391 11.34 22.16 11.94
N PHE A 392 11.20 20.86 12.18
CA PHE A 392 10.55 19.95 11.23
C PHE A 392 9.12 20.40 10.92
N GLU A 393 8.36 20.75 11.96
CA GLU A 393 6.98 21.19 11.79
C GLU A 393 6.89 22.56 11.10
N GLU A 394 7.77 23.51 11.43
CA GLU A 394 7.85 24.82 10.74
C GLU A 394 8.12 24.64 9.24
N VAL A 395 9.10 23.79 8.90
CA VAL A 395 9.43 23.47 7.50
C VAL A 395 8.26 22.79 6.80
N ARG A 396 7.65 21.77 7.41
CA ARG A 396 6.46 21.08 6.87
C ARG A 396 5.32 22.05 6.60
N GLN A 397 5.08 22.98 7.54
CA GLN A 397 4.01 23.96 7.43
C GLN A 397 4.26 25.04 6.37
N SER A 398 5.53 25.28 6.03
CA SER A 398 5.93 26.34 5.09
C SER A 398 5.61 26.05 3.62
N CYS A 399 5.34 24.79 3.23
CA CYS A 399 5.11 24.45 1.84
C CYS A 399 3.85 25.15 1.30
N PRO A 400 3.96 26.05 0.30
CA PRO A 400 2.80 26.77 -0.22
C PRO A 400 1.83 25.85 -0.95
N LEU A 401 0.53 26.15 -0.85
CA LEU A 401 -0.52 25.43 -1.60
C LEU A 401 -0.24 25.40 -3.11
N ILE A 402 0.24 26.51 -3.68
CA ILE A 402 0.58 26.58 -5.11
C ILE A 402 1.67 25.59 -5.50
N THR A 403 2.59 25.30 -4.59
CA THR A 403 3.68 24.33 -4.80
C THR A 403 3.12 22.91 -4.79
N ILE A 404 2.27 22.56 -3.82
CA ILE A 404 1.57 21.26 -3.78
C ILE A 404 0.74 21.04 -5.06
N ARG A 405 0.01 22.05 -5.54
CA ARG A 405 -0.74 21.98 -6.81
C ARG A 405 0.17 21.73 -8.02
N LYS A 406 1.40 22.25 -8.03
CA LYS A 406 2.37 21.94 -9.10
C LYS A 406 2.82 20.48 -9.06
N TYR A 407 2.94 19.89 -7.87
CA TYR A 407 3.27 18.47 -7.72
C TYR A 407 2.19 17.57 -8.30
N ILE A 408 0.92 17.83 -7.94
CA ILE A 408 -0.22 17.08 -8.47
C ILE A 408 -0.30 17.20 -10.00
N ARG A 409 -0.14 18.41 -10.56
CA ARG A 409 -0.10 18.60 -12.03
C ARG A 409 1.05 17.86 -12.71
N ARG A 410 2.21 17.77 -12.05
CA ARG A 410 3.34 16.99 -12.57
C ARG A 410 2.98 15.51 -12.64
N THR A 411 2.34 14.99 -11.60
CA THR A 411 1.83 13.61 -11.56
C THR A 411 0.75 13.36 -12.62
N ASP A 412 -0.20 14.28 -12.81
CA ASP A 412 -1.21 14.15 -13.88
C ASP A 412 -0.59 14.09 -15.27
N ARG A 413 0.46 14.90 -15.50
CA ARG A 413 1.22 14.85 -16.75
C ARG A 413 1.93 13.51 -16.89
N GLN A 414 2.56 13.00 -15.84
CA GLN A 414 3.19 11.67 -15.83
C GLN A 414 2.17 10.57 -16.17
N LEU A 415 0.98 10.60 -15.57
CA LEU A 415 -0.11 9.68 -15.90
C LEU A 415 -0.54 9.78 -17.36
N SER A 416 -0.59 10.99 -17.93
CA SER A 416 -0.92 11.16 -19.35
C SER A 416 0.11 10.51 -20.28
N VAL A 417 1.39 10.53 -19.91
CA VAL A 417 2.47 9.89 -20.68
C VAL A 417 2.30 8.37 -20.66
N TYR A 418 2.05 7.79 -19.49
CA TYR A 418 1.83 6.34 -19.37
C TYR A 418 0.57 5.87 -20.09
N ARG A 419 -0.49 6.68 -20.13
CA ARG A 419 -1.71 6.37 -20.91
C ARG A 419 -1.45 6.28 -22.41
N GLU A 420 -0.46 7.00 -22.92
CA GLU A 420 -0.04 6.94 -24.32
C GLU A 420 0.90 5.75 -24.61
N GLY A 421 1.27 4.97 -23.58
CA GLY A 421 2.07 3.75 -23.72
C GLY A 421 3.58 3.94 -23.74
N TYR A 422 4.07 5.13 -23.38
CA TYR A 422 5.52 5.40 -23.34
C TYR A 422 6.20 4.72 -22.15
N SER A 423 7.42 4.25 -22.39
CA SER A 423 8.30 3.67 -21.36
C SER A 423 8.82 4.72 -20.38
N GLY A 424 9.44 4.28 -19.27
CA GLY A 424 9.99 5.18 -18.26
C GLY A 424 11.04 6.17 -18.80
N ALA A 425 11.94 5.70 -19.68
CA ALA A 425 12.98 6.55 -20.28
C ALA A 425 12.39 7.59 -21.24
N GLU A 426 11.47 7.19 -22.11
CA GLU A 426 10.74 8.11 -22.99
C GLU A 426 9.93 9.12 -22.19
N SER A 427 9.32 8.67 -21.09
CA SER A 427 8.57 9.53 -20.20
C SER A 427 9.43 10.61 -19.57
N GLU A 428 10.66 10.31 -19.17
CA GLU A 428 11.53 11.32 -18.57
C GLU A 428 11.85 12.45 -19.57
N ALA A 429 12.12 12.08 -20.84
CA ALA A 429 12.36 13.03 -21.91
C ALA A 429 11.11 13.90 -22.19
N LEU A 430 9.95 13.27 -22.35
CA LEU A 430 8.68 13.98 -22.60
C LEU A 430 8.30 14.91 -21.44
N MET A 431 8.54 14.49 -20.20
CA MET A 431 8.26 15.31 -19.02
C MET A 431 9.14 16.56 -18.92
N LYS A 432 10.34 16.54 -19.52
CA LYS A 432 11.23 17.70 -19.66
C LYS A 432 10.79 18.62 -20.81
N LEU A 433 10.32 18.05 -21.92
CA LEU A 433 9.88 18.82 -23.10
C LEU A 433 8.55 19.55 -22.83
N TYR A 434 7.60 18.90 -22.17
CA TYR A 434 6.24 19.41 -21.97
C TYR A 434 6.00 19.97 -20.55
N THR A 435 7.02 20.60 -19.94
CA THR A 435 6.96 21.12 -18.57
C THR A 435 5.85 22.15 -18.32
N SER A 436 5.50 22.93 -19.36
CA SER A 436 4.43 23.94 -19.33
C SER A 436 3.02 23.37 -19.58
N HIS A 437 2.90 22.10 -19.97
CA HIS A 437 1.63 21.49 -20.32
C HIS A 437 1.05 20.68 -19.16
N ARG A 438 -0.28 20.53 -19.14
CA ARG A 438 -1.00 19.68 -18.17
C ARG A 438 -0.98 18.20 -18.57
N CYS A 439 -0.93 17.93 -19.86
CA CYS A 439 -0.85 16.58 -20.42
C CYS A 439 0.12 16.57 -21.61
N VAL A 440 0.69 15.40 -21.89
CA VAL A 440 1.51 15.19 -23.09
C VAL A 440 0.59 14.84 -24.27
N PRO A 441 0.75 15.51 -25.44
CA PRO A 441 -0.08 15.24 -26.62
C PRO A 441 0.05 13.81 -27.13
N ARG A 442 -1.01 13.32 -27.78
CA ARG A 442 -0.96 12.06 -28.53
C ARG A 442 0.13 12.12 -29.59
N ARG A 443 0.96 11.08 -29.70
CA ARG A 443 2.11 10.99 -30.63
C ARG A 443 3.24 11.99 -30.38
N ALA A 444 3.38 12.51 -29.16
CA ALA A 444 4.47 13.42 -28.80
C ALA A 444 5.88 12.87 -29.08
N ALA A 445 6.08 11.55 -29.10
CA ALA A 445 7.37 10.92 -29.43
C ALA A 445 7.72 10.95 -30.93
N MET A 446 6.87 11.44 -31.83
CA MET A 446 7.30 11.66 -33.23
C MET A 446 8.36 12.77 -33.36
N TYR A 447 8.64 13.50 -32.27
CA TYR A 447 9.60 14.61 -32.19
C TYR A 447 10.69 14.42 -31.13
N VAL A 448 10.78 13.24 -30.52
CA VAL A 448 11.82 12.83 -29.56
C VAL A 448 12.66 11.75 -30.23
#